data_AF-A0A8T5A4J7-F1
#
_entry.id   AF-A0A8T5A4J7-F1
#
_cell.length_a   1.000
_cell.length_b   1.000
_cell.length_c   1.000
_cell.angle_alpha   90.00
_cell.angle_beta   90.00
_cell.angle_gamma   90.00
#
_symmetry.space_group_name_H-M   'P 1'
#
loop_
_entity.id
_entity.type
_entity.pdbx_description
1 polymer ?
#
loop_
_entity_poly.entity_id
_entity_poly.type
_entity_poly.pdbx_seq_one_letter_code
_entity_poly.pdbx_strand_id
1 'polypeptide(L)'
;MTSHNPAAKKDKLKVILDSNVLFVPLKFKIDIFEELRNLLKSNVEFVLLSPVKRELETLAAKGSPKTRKEAAYALRLAEKCKFVDLGESCGASSDDAIVKVAGEWKTPVFTNDRTLRKRLRDINVPVIYVRQKSRLEIEGGCNIV
;
A
#
# COMPACT_ATOMS: atom_id res chain seq x y z
N MET A 1 15.91 -41.14 -11.43
CA MET A 1 16.39 -39.76 -11.64
C MET A 1 15.49 -39.18 -12.70
N THR A 2 14.44 -38.45 -12.39
CA THR A 2 14.46 -37.05 -11.95
C THR A 2 13.12 -36.73 -11.26
N SER A 3 13.16 -36.24 -10.02
CA SER A 3 12.01 -35.58 -9.40
C SER A 3 12.40 -34.13 -9.21
N HIS A 4 12.05 -33.29 -10.19
CA HIS A 4 12.04 -31.84 -10.00
C HIS A 4 10.79 -31.53 -9.17
N ASN A 5 10.98 -31.21 -7.89
CA ASN A 5 9.97 -30.48 -7.13
C ASN A 5 10.57 -29.12 -6.78
N PRO A 6 10.38 -28.08 -7.61
CA PRO A 6 10.71 -26.73 -7.18
C PRO A 6 9.71 -26.39 -6.08
N ALA A 7 10.22 -26.20 -4.86
CA ALA A 7 9.45 -25.83 -3.69
C ALA A 7 8.30 -24.88 -4.06
N ALA A 8 7.06 -25.31 -3.79
CA ALA A 8 5.88 -24.47 -3.96
C ALA A 8 6.17 -23.10 -3.32
N LYS A 9 6.28 -22.07 -4.16
CA LYS A 9 6.50 -20.70 -3.68
C LYS A 9 5.36 -20.40 -2.71
N LYS A 10 5.67 -20.24 -1.43
CA LYS A 10 4.72 -19.76 -0.43
C LYS A 10 4.22 -18.39 -0.93
N ASP A 11 2.94 -18.27 -1.23
CA ASP A 11 2.38 -17.04 -1.78
C ASP A 11 2.65 -15.87 -0.83
N LYS A 12 3.17 -14.77 -1.38
CA LYS A 12 3.40 -13.54 -0.61
C LYS A 12 2.06 -12.85 -0.39
N LEU A 13 1.79 -12.45 0.85
CA LEU A 13 0.66 -11.58 1.17
C LEU A 13 0.90 -10.23 0.51
N LYS A 14 -0.01 -9.79 -0.37
CA LYS A 14 0.12 -8.48 -1.00
C LYS A 14 -0.42 -7.41 -0.05
N VAL A 15 0.20 -6.23 -0.04
CA VAL A 15 -0.35 -5.07 0.67
C VAL A 15 -0.31 -3.89 -0.28
N ILE A 16 -1.48 -3.31 -0.58
CA ILE A 16 -1.58 -2.14 -1.44
C ILE A 16 -1.26 -0.90 -0.61
N LEU A 17 -0.31 -0.08 -1.06
CA LEU A 17 0.04 1.17 -0.40
C LEU A 17 -0.64 2.34 -1.10
N ASP A 18 -1.33 3.14 -0.31
CA ASP A 18 -1.79 4.47 -0.68
C ASP A 18 -0.60 5.47 -0.71
N SER A 19 -0.71 6.56 -1.48
CA SER A 19 0.30 7.63 -1.53
C SER A 19 0.55 8.25 -0.16
N ASN A 20 -0.51 8.46 0.63
CA ASN A 20 -0.48 9.07 1.96
C ASN A 20 0.57 8.44 2.87
N VAL A 21 0.62 7.10 2.89
CA VAL A 21 1.44 6.37 3.85
C VAL A 21 2.92 6.42 3.53
N LEU A 22 3.29 6.70 2.28
CA LEU A 22 4.68 6.89 1.86
C LEU A 22 5.30 8.18 2.44
N PHE A 23 4.48 9.09 2.98
CA PHE A 23 4.96 10.28 3.70
C PHE A 23 5.16 10.04 5.21
N VAL A 24 4.68 8.91 5.75
CA VAL A 24 4.80 8.57 7.18
C VAL A 24 6.25 8.55 7.68
N PRO A 25 7.22 7.97 6.95
CA PRO A 25 8.61 7.96 7.41
C PRO A 25 9.20 9.36 7.60
N LEU A 26 8.80 10.34 6.77
CA LEU A 26 9.24 11.73 6.95
C LEU A 26 8.58 12.38 8.17
N LYS A 27 7.27 12.18 8.33
CA LYS A 27 6.44 12.85 9.34
C LYS A 27 6.64 12.31 10.75
N PHE A 28 6.75 10.99 10.89
CA PHE A 28 6.72 10.29 12.18
C PHE A 28 7.97 9.45 12.46
N LYS A 29 8.95 9.42 11.54
CA LYS A 29 10.20 8.65 11.68
C LYS A 29 9.99 7.15 11.90
N ILE A 30 8.91 6.61 11.31
CA ILE A 30 8.57 5.18 11.33
C ILE A 30 9.07 4.53 10.05
N ASP A 31 9.80 3.42 10.14
CA ASP A 31 10.03 2.55 8.98
C ASP A 31 8.79 1.72 8.72
N ILE A 32 7.95 2.20 7.80
CA ILE A 32 6.67 1.58 7.48
C ILE A 32 6.82 0.15 6.94
N PHE A 33 7.92 -0.18 6.27
CA PHE A 33 8.07 -1.49 5.65
C PHE A 33 8.45 -2.55 6.66
N GLU A 34 9.35 -2.22 7.59
CA GLU A 34 9.66 -3.08 8.74
C GLU A 34 8.45 -3.23 9.66
N GLU A 35 7.73 -2.14 9.95
CA GLU A 35 6.58 -2.18 10.83
C GLU A 35 5.42 -3.00 10.23
N LEU A 36 5.20 -2.93 8.91
CA LEU A 36 4.24 -3.80 8.21
C LEU A 36 4.63 -5.28 8.30
N ARG A 37 5.92 -5.61 8.14
CA ARG A 37 6.42 -6.98 8.28
C ARG A 37 6.22 -7.50 9.70
N ASN A 38 6.52 -6.68 10.71
CA ASN A 38 6.34 -7.02 12.12
C ASN A 38 4.87 -7.25 12.46
N LEU A 39 3.98 -6.39 11.96
CA LEU A 39 2.54 -6.49 12.21
C LEU A 39 1.94 -7.75 11.58
N LEU A 40 2.28 -8.04 10.31
CA LEU A 40 1.64 -9.11 9.53
C LEU A 40 2.29 -10.49 9.74
N LYS A 41 3.49 -10.56 10.32
CA LYS A 41 4.24 -11.79 10.62
C LYS A 41 4.33 -12.78 9.44
N SER A 42 4.29 -12.24 8.22
CA SER A 42 4.15 -12.98 6.96
C SER A 42 5.14 -12.46 5.92
N ASN A 43 5.38 -13.22 4.85
CA ASN A 43 6.15 -12.74 3.71
C ASN A 43 5.28 -11.76 2.89
N VAL A 44 5.63 -10.48 2.92
CA VAL A 44 4.81 -9.41 2.31
C VAL A 44 5.38 -8.95 0.97
N GLU A 45 4.52 -8.75 -0.02
CA GLU A 45 4.81 -8.02 -1.26
C GLU A 45 4.05 -6.69 -1.25
N PHE A 46 4.77 -5.57 -1.12
CA PHE A 46 4.15 -4.25 -1.18
C PHE A 46 3.81 -3.91 -2.63
N VAL A 47 2.62 -3.36 -2.85
CA VAL A 47 2.08 -3.07 -4.17
C VAL A 47 1.79 -1.58 -4.28
N LEU A 48 2.24 -0.98 -5.39
CA LEU A 48 1.88 0.39 -5.77
C LEU A 48 1.15 0.35 -7.11
N LEU A 49 -0.06 0.91 -7.12
CA LEU A 49 -0.90 0.98 -8.33
C LEU A 49 -0.54 2.18 -9.19
N SER A 50 -0.71 2.08 -10.51
CA SER A 50 -0.37 3.17 -11.44
C SER A 50 -1.06 4.51 -11.17
N PRO A 51 -2.35 4.59 -10.76
CA PRO A 51 -2.96 5.87 -10.39
C PRO A 51 -2.26 6.56 -9.21
N VAL A 52 -1.87 5.79 -8.19
CA VAL A 52 -1.17 6.29 -6.99
C VAL A 52 0.21 6.83 -7.37
N LYS A 53 0.95 6.13 -8.24
CA LYS A 53 2.24 6.58 -8.74
C LYS A 53 2.13 7.89 -9.54
N ARG A 54 1.13 7.99 -10.43
CA ARG A 54 0.89 9.21 -11.25
C ARG A 54 0.58 10.43 -10.39
N GLU A 55 -0.16 10.27 -9.30
CA GLU A 55 -0.41 11.36 -8.35
C GLU A 55 0.88 11.83 -7.68
N LEU A 56 1.72 10.89 -7.21
CA LEU A 56 3.03 11.23 -6.63
C LEU A 56 3.96 11.92 -7.63
N GLU A 57 4.00 11.46 -8.88
CA GLU A 57 4.74 12.10 -9.97
C GLU A 57 4.24 13.52 -10.24
N THR A 58 2.91 13.72 -10.22
CA THR A 58 2.29 15.03 -10.38
C THR A 58 2.67 15.97 -9.24
N LEU A 59 2.66 15.49 -7.99
CA LEU A 59 3.08 16.27 -6.82
C LEU A 59 4.58 16.61 -6.88
N ALA A 60 5.42 15.68 -7.35
CA ALA A 60 6.85 15.89 -7.52
C ALA A 60 7.17 16.91 -8.62
N ALA A 61 6.33 17.00 -9.66
CA ALA A 61 6.51 17.94 -10.76
C ALA A 61 5.93 19.34 -10.45
N LYS A 62 4.69 19.40 -9.94
CA LYS A 62 3.87 20.62 -9.88
C LYS A 62 3.60 21.14 -8.46
N GLY A 63 4.01 20.42 -7.43
CA GLY A 63 3.79 20.84 -6.04
C GLY A 63 4.61 22.07 -5.63
N SER A 64 4.31 22.62 -4.45
CA SER A 64 5.16 23.62 -3.82
C SER A 64 6.59 23.08 -3.59
N PRO A 65 7.63 23.93 -3.39
CA PRO A 65 9.00 23.45 -3.19
C PRO A 65 9.14 22.39 -2.09
N LYS A 66 8.39 22.53 -0.99
CA LYS A 66 8.33 21.52 0.08
C LYS A 66 7.66 20.23 -0.40
N THR A 67 6.47 20.34 -1.02
CA THR A 67 5.72 19.20 -1.55
C THR A 67 6.51 18.39 -2.56
N ARG A 68 7.24 19.05 -3.47
CA ARG A 68 8.07 18.36 -4.47
C ARG A 68 9.16 17.52 -3.83
N LYS A 69 9.84 18.04 -2.80
CA LYS A 69 10.85 17.29 -2.04
C LYS A 69 10.25 16.08 -1.33
N GLU A 70 9.09 16.26 -0.67
CA GLU A 70 8.39 15.18 0.01
C GLU A 70 7.90 14.11 -0.98
N ALA A 71 7.35 14.51 -2.13
CA ALA A 71 6.88 13.59 -3.16
C ALA A 71 8.04 12.83 -3.83
N ALA A 72 9.16 13.49 -4.10
CA ALA A 72 10.37 12.84 -4.60
C ALA A 72 10.89 11.78 -3.63
N TYR A 73 10.83 12.04 -2.33
CA TYR A 73 11.15 11.04 -1.31
C TYR A 73 10.15 9.88 -1.30
N ALA A 74 8.84 10.16 -1.39
CA ALA A 74 7.81 9.13 -1.47
C ALA A 74 7.99 8.23 -2.70
N LEU A 75 8.34 8.80 -3.86
CA LEU A 75 8.68 8.05 -5.08
C LEU A 75 9.87 7.11 -4.88
N ARG A 76 10.93 7.56 -4.21
CA ARG A 76 12.08 6.69 -3.86
C ARG A 76 11.69 5.55 -2.92
N LEU A 77 10.80 5.80 -1.95
CA LEU A 77 10.28 4.70 -1.12
C LEU A 77 9.42 3.72 -1.91
N ALA A 78 8.64 4.23 -2.86
CA ALA A 78 7.80 3.44 -3.76
C ALA A 78 8.60 2.46 -4.64
N GLU A 79 9.90 2.68 -4.87
CA GLU A 79 10.79 1.73 -5.56
C GLU A 79 10.89 0.37 -4.84
N LYS A 80 10.61 0.31 -3.54
CA LYS A 80 10.52 -0.93 -2.76
C LYS A 80 9.22 -1.71 -3.01
N CYS A 81 8.27 -1.13 -3.74
CA CYS A 81 6.99 -1.73 -4.06
C CYS A 81 7.04 -2.37 -5.44
N LYS A 82 6.30 -3.46 -5.61
CA LYS A 82 5.95 -3.98 -6.93
C LYS A 82 4.96 -3.03 -7.59
N PHE A 83 5.35 -2.48 -8.73
CA PHE A 83 4.49 -1.64 -9.53
C PHE A 83 3.47 -2.48 -10.30
N VAL A 84 2.20 -2.09 -10.24
CA VAL A 84 1.11 -2.72 -10.98
C VAL A 84 0.44 -1.67 -11.83
N ASP A 85 0.60 -1.80 -13.14
CA ASP A 85 -0.09 -0.93 -14.09
C ASP A 85 -1.49 -1.45 -14.38
N LEU A 86 -2.47 -0.58 -14.13
CA LEU A 86 -3.88 -0.83 -14.33
C LEU A 86 -4.40 -0.30 -15.68
N GLY A 87 -3.53 0.29 -16.51
CA GLY A 87 -3.90 0.91 -17.77
C GLY A 87 -4.78 2.16 -17.58
N GLU A 88 -5.69 2.39 -18.52
CA GLU A 88 -6.62 3.53 -18.52
C GLU A 88 -7.97 3.22 -17.84
N SER A 89 -8.22 1.97 -17.46
CA SER A 89 -9.57 1.46 -17.14
C SER A 89 -9.84 1.24 -15.64
N CYS A 90 -9.23 2.02 -14.75
CA CYS A 90 -9.41 1.84 -13.30
C CYS A 90 -9.88 3.10 -12.58
N GLY A 91 -11.22 3.22 -12.46
CA GLY A 91 -11.88 4.19 -11.59
C GLY A 91 -11.76 5.64 -12.05
N ALA A 92 -12.53 6.53 -11.40
CA ALA A 92 -12.40 7.96 -11.62
C ALA A 92 -11.24 8.56 -10.79
N SER A 93 -10.78 7.84 -9.76
CA SER A 93 -9.74 8.27 -8.81
C SER A 93 -8.81 7.13 -8.40
N SER A 94 -7.66 7.46 -7.79
CA SER A 94 -6.76 6.49 -7.17
C SER A 94 -7.44 5.67 -6.07
N ASP A 95 -8.26 6.30 -5.24
CA ASP A 95 -9.06 5.64 -4.21
C ASP A 95 -10.00 4.58 -4.81
N ASP A 96 -10.68 4.88 -5.92
CA ASP A 96 -11.57 3.92 -6.58
C ASP A 96 -10.80 2.72 -7.13
N ALA A 97 -9.61 2.96 -7.70
CA ALA A 97 -8.72 1.91 -8.15
C ALA A 97 -8.26 1.03 -6.98
N ILE A 98 -7.89 1.63 -5.84
CA ILE A 98 -7.50 0.89 -4.62
C ILE A 98 -8.67 0.02 -4.14
N VAL A 99 -9.87 0.57 -4.01
CA VAL A 99 -11.06 -0.19 -3.53
C VAL A 99 -11.36 -1.36 -4.46
N LYS A 100 -11.35 -1.13 -5.78
CA LYS A 100 -11.59 -2.18 -6.78
C LYS A 100 -10.55 -3.29 -6.67
N VAL A 101 -9.27 -2.96 -6.77
CA VAL A 101 -8.19 -3.96 -6.78
C VAL A 101 -8.12 -4.71 -5.45
N ALA A 102 -8.24 -4.01 -4.31
CA ALA A 102 -8.20 -4.65 -3.01
C ALA A 102 -9.42 -5.59 -2.79
N GLY A 103 -10.59 -5.19 -3.29
CA GLY A 103 -11.82 -5.99 -3.24
C GLY A 103 -11.74 -7.26 -4.10
N GLU A 104 -11.13 -7.18 -5.28
CA GLU A 104 -10.88 -8.31 -6.19
C GLU A 104 -9.80 -9.25 -5.64
N TRP A 105 -8.68 -8.70 -5.16
CA TRP A 105 -7.54 -9.48 -4.69
C TRP A 105 -7.67 -9.97 -3.25
N LYS A 106 -8.68 -9.48 -2.52
CA LYS A 106 -8.91 -9.75 -1.10
C LYS A 106 -7.66 -9.51 -0.24
N THR A 107 -6.99 -8.39 -0.50
CA THR A 107 -5.69 -8.08 0.07
C THR A 107 -5.73 -6.83 0.94
N PRO A 108 -4.94 -6.75 2.03
CA PRO A 108 -4.92 -5.55 2.87
C PRO A 108 -4.48 -4.29 2.14
N VAL A 109 -5.01 -3.15 2.57
CA VAL A 109 -4.59 -1.82 2.14
C VAL A 109 -3.95 -1.09 3.31
N PHE A 110 -2.84 -0.38 3.08
CA PHE A 110 -2.26 0.55 4.05
C PHE A 110 -2.64 1.99 3.67
N THR A 111 -3.55 2.59 4.44
CA THR A 111 -3.98 3.99 4.28
C THR A 111 -4.33 4.63 5.62
N ASN A 112 -4.04 5.93 5.76
CA ASN A 112 -4.51 6.72 6.91
C ASN A 112 -5.80 7.49 6.61
N ASP A 113 -6.33 7.44 5.38
CA ASP A 113 -7.55 8.14 5.01
C ASP A 113 -8.77 7.46 5.63
N ARG A 114 -9.56 8.22 6.40
CA ARG A 114 -10.71 7.69 7.14
C ARG A 114 -11.86 7.28 6.23
N THR A 115 -12.04 7.99 5.12
CA THR A 115 -13.10 7.72 4.14
C THR A 115 -12.78 6.45 3.37
N LEU A 116 -11.55 6.31 2.85
CA LEU A 116 -11.07 5.11 2.18
C LEU A 116 -11.11 3.90 3.12
N ARG A 117 -10.66 4.05 4.37
CA ARG A 117 -10.78 3.01 5.42
C ARG A 117 -12.22 2.52 5.60
N LYS A 118 -13.19 3.42 5.58
CA LYS A 118 -14.61 3.04 5.70
C LYS A 118 -15.05 2.22 4.49
N ARG A 119 -14.80 2.73 3.28
CA ARG A 119 -15.16 2.07 2.01
C ARG A 119 -14.59 0.65 1.90
N LEU A 120 -13.34 0.46 2.31
CA LEU A 120 -12.67 -0.84 2.29
C LEU A 120 -13.27 -1.83 3.31
N ARG A 121 -13.58 -1.36 4.53
CA ARG A 121 -14.23 -2.21 5.53
C ARG A 121 -15.64 -2.63 5.11
N ASP A 122 -16.38 -1.76 4.43
CA ASP A 122 -17.73 -2.07 3.93
C ASP A 122 -17.71 -3.24 2.91
N ILE A 123 -16.56 -3.50 2.27
CA ILE A 123 -16.35 -4.63 1.36
C ILE A 123 -15.48 -5.76 1.97
N ASN A 124 -15.33 -5.78 3.30
CA ASN A 124 -14.53 -6.74 4.07
C ASN A 124 -13.05 -6.80 3.68
N VAL A 125 -12.50 -5.70 3.18
CA VAL A 125 -11.06 -5.57 2.93
C VAL A 125 -10.37 -5.09 4.21
N PRO A 126 -9.27 -5.76 4.64
CA PRO A 126 -8.49 -5.32 5.77
C PRO A 126 -7.78 -4.01 5.53
N VAL A 127 -7.69 -3.18 6.56
CA VAL A 127 -7.01 -1.90 6.47
C VAL A 127 -5.99 -1.73 7.59
N ILE A 128 -4.77 -1.46 7.19
CA ILE A 128 -3.66 -1.09 8.06
C ILE A 128 -3.58 0.43 8.10
N TYR A 129 -3.24 1.00 9.25
CA TYR A 129 -3.10 2.44 9.42
C TYR A 129 -2.15 2.79 10.56
N VAL A 130 -1.62 4.01 10.56
CA VAL A 130 -0.80 4.54 11.67
C VAL A 130 -1.72 4.96 12.81
N ARG A 131 -1.49 4.40 14.00
CA ARG A 131 -2.18 4.82 15.23
C ARG A 131 -1.21 5.51 16.19
N GLN A 132 -1.73 6.51 16.90
CA GLN A 132 -0.99 7.31 17.89
C GLN A 132 0.33 7.91 17.36
N LYS A 133 0.47 8.02 16.03
CA LYS A 133 1.68 8.53 15.34
C LYS A 133 2.96 7.75 15.67
N SER A 134 2.85 6.50 16.14
CA SER A 134 4.00 5.71 16.61
C SER A 134 4.00 4.25 16.19
N ARG A 135 2.85 3.66 15.87
CA ARG A 135 2.72 2.23 15.54
C ARG A 135 1.70 1.98 14.44
N LEU A 136 1.72 0.80 13.83
CA LEU A 136 0.68 0.35 12.92
C LEU A 136 -0.37 -0.51 13.64
N GLU A 137 -1.62 -0.37 13.23
CA GLU A 137 -2.72 -1.25 13.62
C GLU A 137 -3.49 -1.71 12.38
N ILE A 138 -4.19 -2.84 12.50
CA ILE A 138 -4.99 -3.43 11.45
C ILE A 138 -6.45 -3.56 11.91
N GLU A 139 -7.39 -3.26 11.02
CA GLU A 139 -8.83 -3.36 11.23
C GLU A 139 -9.51 -4.02 10.03
N GLY A 140 -10.54 -4.84 10.29
CA GLY A 140 -11.35 -5.49 9.24
C GLY A 140 -10.70 -6.75 8.66
N GLY A 141 -11.54 -7.74 8.32
CA GLY A 141 -11.12 -9.05 7.79
C GLY A 141 -10.92 -10.14 8.84
N CYS A 142 -11.34 -11.36 8.51
CA CYS A 142 -11.15 -12.57 9.32
C CYS A 142 -9.65 -12.97 9.25
N ASN A 143 -8.97 -12.99 10.40
CA ASN A 143 -7.59 -13.48 10.65
C ASN A 143 -6.61 -13.43 9.46
N ILE A 144 -5.91 -12.30 9.30
CA ILE A 144 -4.75 -12.17 8.39
C ILE A 144 -3.44 -12.49 9.13
N VAL A 145 -3.55 -13.04 10.35
CA VAL A 145 -2.45 -13.44 11.24
C VAL A 145 -2.68 -14.83 11.78
#